data_AF-A0A4P2PUG0-F1
#
_entry.id   AF-A0A4P2PUG0-F1
#
_cell.length_a   1.000
_cell.length_b   1.000
_cell.length_c   1.000
_cell.angle_alpha   90.00
_cell.angle_beta   90.00
_cell.angle_gamma   90.00
#
_symmetry.space_group_name_H-M   'P 1'
#
loop_
_entity.id
_entity.type
_entity.pdbx_description
1 polymer ?
#
loop_
_entity_poly.entity_id
_entity_poly.type
_entity_poly.pdbx_seq_one_letter_code
_entity_poly.pdbx_strand_id
1 'polypeptide(L)'
;MTSPERTGSDGVRAARALLSLVEEHSADDFQAAEAILGGQKELAQVLQLLRDFKRQQGPEDQEPVSIEGLREIVKKEVVELARANAEVEPKIRDLCERLAGPLPNSTLENTVEQILAHLDDRYSNAAGRVLNFAGVLRVASFTAGPAHRERIESLLRGLAISAIAENVIMLPTLHSIAQLRTMWAPNPLPYKAQESRQHLAERLIKDAERLASDKIEDITTRLLAEGLRGPADRAIAETRRRNKKAAHGE
;
A
#
# COMPACT_ATOMS: atom_id res chain seq x y z
N MET A 1 -0.45 38.93 -7.69
CA MET A 1 0.08 38.01 -6.66
C MET A 1 -0.99 36.97 -6.38
N THR A 2 -0.84 35.74 -6.87
CA THR A 2 -1.80 34.65 -6.69
C THR A 2 -1.37 33.79 -5.49
N SER A 3 -2.26 33.62 -4.51
CA SER A 3 -1.98 32.86 -3.28
C SER A 3 -1.68 31.39 -3.57
N PRO A 4 -0.66 30.79 -2.93
CA PRO A 4 -0.25 29.39 -3.14
C PRO A 4 -1.28 28.34 -2.70
N GLU A 5 -2.31 28.73 -1.94
CA GLU A 5 -3.40 27.83 -1.52
C GLU A 5 -4.35 27.45 -2.65
N ARG A 6 -4.54 28.32 -3.67
CA ARG A 6 -5.45 28.05 -4.80
C ARG A 6 -4.85 27.07 -5.82
N THR A 7 -3.54 27.11 -6.02
CA THR A 7 -2.82 26.19 -6.93
C THR A 7 -2.85 24.74 -6.44
N GLY A 8 -2.96 24.51 -5.13
CA GLY A 8 -3.09 23.17 -4.55
C GLY A 8 -4.44 22.50 -4.85
N SER A 9 -5.55 23.24 -4.78
CA SER A 9 -6.88 22.70 -5.09
C SER A 9 -7.08 22.42 -6.57
N ASP A 10 -6.50 23.25 -7.43
CA ASP A 10 -6.63 23.11 -8.88
C ASP A 10 -5.79 21.93 -9.40
N GLY A 11 -4.63 21.67 -8.81
CA GLY A 11 -3.83 20.47 -9.10
C GLY A 11 -4.53 19.16 -8.70
N VAL A 12 -5.23 19.14 -7.56
CA VAL A 12 -6.01 17.97 -7.12
C VAL A 12 -7.24 17.75 -8.02
N ARG A 13 -7.91 18.82 -8.44
CA ARG A 13 -9.03 18.74 -9.39
C ARG A 13 -8.57 18.24 -10.76
N ALA A 14 -7.43 18.72 -11.24
CA ALA A 14 -6.82 18.27 -12.49
C ALA A 14 -6.40 16.78 -12.40
N ALA A 15 -5.78 16.35 -11.29
CA ALA A 15 -5.42 14.95 -11.08
C ALA A 15 -6.64 14.02 -11.04
N ARG A 16 -7.74 14.43 -10.40
CA ARG A 16 -9.00 13.68 -10.42
C ARG A 16 -9.60 13.58 -11.81
N ALA A 17 -9.59 14.67 -12.58
CA ALA A 17 -10.07 14.67 -13.95
C ALA A 17 -9.24 13.73 -14.84
N LEU A 18 -7.91 13.72 -14.66
CA LEU A 18 -7.02 12.79 -15.38
C LEU A 18 -7.27 11.32 -15.00
N LEU A 19 -7.55 11.04 -13.72
CA LEU A 19 -7.91 9.69 -13.28
C LEU A 19 -9.26 9.23 -13.84
N SER A 20 -10.28 10.10 -13.86
CA SER A 20 -11.59 9.82 -14.49
C SER A 20 -11.43 9.48 -15.97
N LEU A 21 -10.59 10.24 -16.69
CA LEU A 21 -10.31 9.98 -18.10
C LEU A 21 -9.69 8.59 -18.30
N VAL A 22 -8.76 8.18 -17.43
CA VAL A 22 -8.16 6.85 -17.47
C VAL A 22 -9.20 5.77 -17.19
N GLU A 23 -10.16 5.98 -16.29
CA GLU A 23 -11.19 4.99 -16.01
C GLU A 23 -12.17 4.84 -17.19
N GLU A 24 -12.49 5.93 -17.89
CA GLU A 24 -13.53 5.99 -18.93
C GLU A 24 -13.04 5.65 -20.34
N HIS A 25 -11.73 5.70 -20.60
CA HIS A 25 -11.18 5.62 -21.96
C HIS A 25 -10.10 4.55 -22.13
N SER A 26 -10.06 3.96 -23.33
CA SER A 26 -9.09 2.94 -23.73
C SER A 26 -7.77 3.55 -24.21
N ALA A 27 -6.72 2.73 -24.32
CA ALA A 27 -5.43 3.15 -24.89
C ALA A 27 -5.56 3.71 -26.32
N ASP A 28 -6.51 3.18 -27.10
CA ASP A 28 -6.75 3.59 -28.48
C ASP A 28 -7.47 4.94 -28.55
N ASP A 29 -8.34 5.24 -27.58
CA ASP A 29 -9.01 6.55 -27.46
C ASP A 29 -8.01 7.67 -27.17
N PHE A 30 -7.02 7.41 -26.30
CA PHE A 30 -5.95 8.38 -26.02
C PHE A 30 -5.02 8.59 -27.23
N GLN A 31 -4.75 7.54 -28.00
CA GLN A 31 -3.98 7.65 -29.25
C GLN A 31 -4.74 8.46 -30.31
N ALA A 32 -6.06 8.27 -30.42
CA ALA A 32 -6.90 9.05 -31.32
C ALA A 32 -6.96 10.52 -30.88
N ALA A 33 -7.08 10.79 -29.58
CA ALA A 33 -7.06 12.15 -29.04
C ALA A 33 -5.71 12.84 -29.29
N GLU A 34 -4.58 12.13 -29.13
CA GLU A 34 -3.23 12.63 -29.41
C GLU A 34 -3.08 13.08 -30.88
N ALA A 35 -3.60 12.28 -31.82
CA ALA A 35 -3.57 12.58 -33.25
C ALA A 35 -4.43 13.80 -33.62
N ILE A 36 -5.55 14.01 -32.93
CA ILE A 36 -6.46 15.16 -33.14
C ILE A 36 -5.91 16.44 -32.51
N LEU A 37 -5.25 16.34 -31.35
CA LEU A 37 -4.78 17.48 -30.55
C LEU A 37 -3.37 17.96 -30.93
N GLY A 38 -2.87 17.58 -32.11
CA GLY A 38 -1.49 17.68 -32.61
C GLY A 38 -0.80 19.05 -32.70
N GLY A 39 -1.08 19.99 -31.78
CA GLY A 39 -0.42 21.28 -31.63
C GLY A 39 0.10 21.59 -30.23
N GLN A 40 -0.30 20.87 -29.18
CA GLN A 40 0.16 21.14 -27.80
C GLN A 40 1.05 20.02 -27.26
N LYS A 41 2.37 20.25 -27.25
CA LYS A 41 3.38 19.27 -26.80
C LYS A 41 3.12 18.72 -25.40
N GLU A 42 2.66 19.55 -24.48
CA GLU A 42 2.42 19.16 -23.08
C GLU A 42 1.19 18.23 -22.95
N LEU A 43 0.11 18.52 -23.67
CA LEU A 43 -1.09 17.69 -23.67
C LEU A 43 -0.85 16.34 -24.35
N ALA A 44 -0.10 16.33 -25.45
CA ALA A 44 0.31 15.09 -26.12
C ALA A 44 1.17 14.19 -25.19
N GLN A 45 2.09 14.78 -24.41
CA GLN A 45 2.88 14.04 -23.42
C GLN A 45 2.02 13.43 -22.32
N VAL A 46 1.00 14.15 -21.84
CA VAL A 46 0.07 13.61 -20.83
C VAL A 46 -0.73 12.44 -21.42
N LEU A 47 -1.28 12.57 -22.62
CA LEU A 47 -2.02 11.49 -23.30
C LEU A 47 -1.14 10.27 -23.59
N GLN A 48 0.12 10.49 -23.95
CA GLN A 48 1.11 9.44 -24.13
C GLN A 48 1.34 8.65 -22.83
N LEU A 49 1.49 9.35 -21.71
CA LEU A 49 1.65 8.72 -20.40
C LEU A 49 0.40 7.91 -19.99
N LEU A 50 -0.80 8.43 -20.25
CA LEU A 50 -2.06 7.72 -19.97
C LEU A 50 -2.23 6.47 -20.84
N ARG A 51 -1.82 6.54 -22.12
CA ARG A 51 -1.82 5.39 -23.04
C ARG A 51 -0.85 4.31 -22.59
N ASP A 52 0.37 4.70 -22.23
CA ASP A 52 1.39 3.75 -21.78
C ASP A 52 0.99 3.10 -20.45
N PHE A 53 0.33 3.85 -19.57
CA PHE A 53 -0.30 3.32 -18.36
C PHE A 53 -1.38 2.28 -18.69
N LYS A 54 -2.29 2.56 -19.63
CA LYS A 54 -3.34 1.60 -20.04
C LYS A 54 -2.79 0.35 -20.72
N ARG A 55 -1.76 0.47 -21.55
CA ARG A 55 -1.14 -0.69 -22.21
C ARG A 55 -0.41 -1.61 -21.24
N GLN A 56 0.01 -1.08 -20.09
CA GLN A 56 0.61 -1.87 -19.00
C GLN A 56 -0.43 -2.61 -18.16
N GLN A 57 -1.72 -2.25 -18.26
CA GLN A 57 -2.86 -2.98 -17.67
C GLN A 57 -3.34 -4.13 -18.60
N GLY A 58 -2.42 -4.95 -19.10
CA GLY A 58 -2.75 -6.09 -19.96
C GLY A 58 -3.48 -7.23 -19.22
N PRO A 59 -4.12 -8.18 -19.94
CA PRO A 59 -5.22 -9.04 -19.46
C PRO A 59 -4.83 -10.19 -18.50
N GLU A 60 -3.62 -10.17 -17.95
CA GLU A 60 -3.24 -11.04 -16.82
C GLU A 60 -3.40 -10.26 -15.51
N ASP A 61 -4.61 -9.73 -15.29
CA ASP A 61 -4.95 -8.99 -14.09
C ASP A 61 -5.11 -9.96 -12.91
N GLN A 62 -3.99 -10.31 -12.26
CA GLN A 62 -4.04 -10.39 -10.81
C GLN A 62 -4.32 -8.96 -10.36
N GLU A 63 -5.51 -8.72 -9.80
CA GLU A 63 -5.82 -7.43 -9.19
C GLU A 63 -4.65 -7.06 -8.26
N PRO A 64 -4.01 -5.90 -8.48
CA PRO A 64 -2.88 -5.49 -7.67
C PRO A 64 -3.30 -5.50 -6.20
N VAL A 65 -2.40 -5.93 -5.31
CA VAL A 65 -2.71 -6.01 -3.88
C VAL A 65 -3.28 -4.65 -3.43
N SER A 66 -4.50 -4.67 -2.89
CA SER A 66 -5.22 -3.48 -2.42
C SER A 66 -5.38 -3.51 -0.90
N ILE A 67 -5.80 -2.39 -0.31
CA ILE A 67 -6.10 -2.32 1.13
C ILE A 67 -7.28 -3.24 1.48
N GLU A 68 -8.27 -3.30 0.60
CA GLU A 68 -9.43 -4.19 0.69
C GLU A 68 -9.01 -5.66 0.56
N GLY A 69 -8.11 -5.97 -0.38
CA GLY A 69 -7.52 -7.30 -0.50
C GLY A 69 -6.74 -7.71 0.75
N LEU A 70 -5.95 -6.80 1.33
CA LEU A 70 -5.26 -7.03 2.61
C LEU A 70 -6.26 -7.29 3.75
N ARG A 71 -7.36 -6.54 3.82
CA ARG A 71 -8.42 -6.72 4.83
C ARG A 71 -9.03 -8.12 4.76
N GLU A 72 -9.37 -8.59 3.56
CA GLU A 72 -9.94 -9.93 3.37
C GLU A 72 -8.93 -11.04 3.69
N ILE A 73 -7.65 -10.86 3.33
CA ILE A 73 -6.57 -11.78 3.73
C ILE A 73 -6.47 -11.83 5.26
N VAL A 74 -6.44 -10.67 5.93
CA VAL A 74 -6.36 -10.59 7.40
C VAL A 74 -7.53 -11.32 8.04
N LYS A 75 -8.75 -11.07 7.55
CA LYS A 75 -9.96 -11.73 8.05
C LYS A 75 -9.85 -13.25 7.94
N LYS A 76 -9.49 -13.75 6.75
CA LYS A 76 -9.35 -15.18 6.48
C LYS A 76 -8.29 -15.81 7.38
N GLU A 77 -7.11 -15.24 7.44
CA GLU A 77 -5.97 -15.79 8.19
C GLU A 77 -6.21 -15.80 9.70
N VAL A 78 -6.85 -14.76 10.26
CA VAL A 78 -7.21 -14.75 11.70
C VAL A 78 -8.19 -15.87 12.04
N VAL A 79 -9.20 -16.10 11.18
CA VAL A 79 -10.17 -17.17 11.37
C VAL A 79 -9.50 -18.55 11.25
N GLU A 80 -8.60 -18.73 10.28
CA GLU A 80 -7.84 -19.97 10.15
C GLU A 80 -6.92 -20.23 11.35
N LEU A 81 -6.27 -19.19 11.89
CA LEU A 81 -5.46 -19.30 13.10
C LEU A 81 -6.30 -19.71 14.32
N ALA A 82 -7.50 -19.18 14.46
CA ALA A 82 -8.40 -19.57 15.55
C ALA A 82 -8.96 -20.99 15.41
N ARG A 83 -9.16 -21.47 14.18
CA ARG A 83 -9.49 -22.88 13.94
C ARG A 83 -8.33 -23.81 14.29
N ALA A 84 -7.10 -23.36 14.08
CA ALA A 84 -5.89 -24.13 14.38
C ALA A 84 -5.50 -24.07 15.87
N ASN A 85 -5.83 -23.00 16.58
CA ASN A 85 -5.49 -22.81 18.00
C ASN A 85 -6.64 -22.11 18.76
N ALA A 86 -7.18 -22.83 19.75
CA ALA A 86 -8.33 -22.40 20.55
C ALA A 86 -8.07 -21.15 21.42
N GLU A 87 -6.82 -20.77 21.69
CA GLU A 87 -6.48 -19.58 22.47
C GLU A 87 -6.61 -18.28 21.68
N VAL A 88 -6.60 -18.36 20.34
CA VAL A 88 -6.65 -17.19 19.46
C VAL A 88 -8.02 -16.52 19.52
N GLU A 89 -9.12 -17.29 19.50
CA GLU A 89 -10.47 -16.71 19.52
C GLU A 89 -10.73 -15.85 20.77
N PRO A 90 -10.48 -16.32 22.00
CA PRO A 90 -10.59 -15.49 23.20
C PRO A 90 -9.75 -14.22 23.11
N LYS A 91 -8.54 -14.30 22.54
CA LYS A 91 -7.65 -13.15 22.39
C LYS A 91 -8.20 -12.10 21.43
N ILE A 92 -8.79 -12.55 20.32
CA ILE A 92 -9.42 -11.66 19.33
C ILE A 92 -10.69 -11.03 19.88
N ARG A 93 -11.48 -11.76 20.67
CA ARG A 93 -12.65 -11.20 21.36
C ARG A 93 -12.26 -10.12 22.37
N ASP A 94 -11.24 -10.38 23.19
CA ASP A 94 -10.66 -9.37 24.10
C ASP A 94 -10.10 -8.14 23.35
N LEU A 95 -9.50 -8.34 22.18
CA LEU A 95 -9.07 -7.23 21.32
C LEU A 95 -10.27 -6.42 20.79
N CYS A 96 -11.34 -7.09 20.37
CA CYS A 96 -12.57 -6.45 19.91
C CYS A 96 -13.19 -5.58 21.02
N GLU A 97 -13.34 -6.14 22.21
CA GLU A 97 -13.89 -5.43 23.37
C GLU A 97 -13.12 -4.13 23.68
N ARG A 98 -11.79 -4.17 23.58
CA ARG A 98 -10.92 -3.00 23.82
C ARG A 98 -10.97 -1.95 22.71
N LEU A 99 -11.25 -2.35 21.47
CA LEU A 99 -11.20 -1.44 20.31
C LEU A 99 -12.58 -0.93 19.89
N ALA A 100 -13.54 -1.83 19.72
CA ALA A 100 -14.84 -1.58 19.11
C ALA A 100 -16.02 -1.83 20.07
N GLY A 101 -15.75 -2.32 21.28
CA GLY A 101 -16.76 -2.65 22.29
C GLY A 101 -17.28 -4.10 22.20
N PRO A 102 -18.03 -4.57 23.20
CA PRO A 102 -18.44 -5.97 23.30
C PRO A 102 -19.48 -6.33 22.24
N LEU A 103 -19.32 -7.53 21.65
CA LEU A 103 -20.30 -8.16 20.77
C LEU A 103 -20.77 -9.50 21.36
N PRO A 104 -21.78 -9.49 22.25
CA PRO A 104 -22.27 -10.73 22.84
C PRO A 104 -22.92 -11.63 21.78
N ASN A 105 -22.63 -12.93 21.84
CA ASN A 105 -23.17 -13.97 20.95
C ASN A 105 -22.81 -13.81 19.45
N SER A 106 -21.71 -13.14 19.12
CA SER A 106 -21.23 -13.02 17.74
C SER A 106 -20.38 -14.22 17.30
N THR A 107 -20.38 -14.52 16.00
CA THR A 107 -19.38 -15.42 15.40
C THR A 107 -17.99 -14.77 15.44
N LEU A 108 -16.94 -15.59 15.35
CA LEU A 108 -15.57 -15.08 15.25
C LEU A 108 -15.41 -14.21 13.99
N GLU A 109 -15.97 -14.64 12.86
CA GLU A 109 -15.95 -13.89 11.60
C GLU A 109 -16.54 -12.49 11.77
N ASN A 110 -17.67 -12.34 12.47
CA ASN A 110 -18.28 -11.04 12.74
C ASN A 110 -17.43 -10.20 13.70
N THR A 111 -16.79 -10.84 14.68
CA THR A 111 -15.88 -10.17 15.62
C THR A 111 -14.67 -9.58 14.88
N VAL A 112 -14.06 -10.36 13.99
CA VAL A 112 -12.93 -9.91 13.18
C VAL A 112 -13.37 -8.80 12.22
N GLU A 113 -14.52 -8.97 11.55
CA GLU A 113 -15.08 -7.95 10.66
C GLU A 113 -15.27 -6.61 11.38
N GLN A 114 -15.80 -6.63 12.61
CA GLN A 114 -16.01 -5.43 13.41
C GLN A 114 -14.70 -4.74 13.80
N ILE A 115 -13.67 -5.51 14.20
CA ILE A 115 -12.34 -4.95 14.46
C ILE A 115 -11.82 -4.25 13.20
N LEU A 116 -11.87 -4.93 12.05
CA LEU A 116 -11.34 -4.40 10.80
C LEU A 116 -12.12 -3.19 10.31
N ALA A 117 -13.45 -3.19 10.42
CA ALA A 117 -14.29 -2.03 10.11
C ALA A 117 -13.96 -0.83 11.01
N HIS A 118 -13.85 -1.06 12.33
CA HIS A 118 -13.47 0.00 13.26
C HIS A 118 -12.09 0.60 12.94
N LEU A 119 -11.12 -0.24 12.58
CA LEU A 119 -9.79 0.21 12.18
C LEU A 119 -9.83 0.98 10.85
N ASP A 120 -10.64 0.54 9.89
CA ASP A 120 -10.78 1.21 8.60
C ASP A 120 -11.40 2.61 8.72
N ASP A 121 -12.43 2.74 9.57
CA ASP A 121 -13.08 4.01 9.91
C ASP A 121 -12.13 4.96 10.64
N ARG A 122 -11.27 4.43 11.52
CA ARG A 122 -10.35 5.23 12.34
C ARG A 122 -9.19 5.79 11.54
N TYR A 123 -8.75 5.10 10.49
CA TYR A 123 -7.55 5.48 9.74
C TYR A 123 -7.88 5.78 8.28
N SER A 124 -7.78 7.05 7.89
CA SER A 124 -8.03 7.47 6.51
C SER A 124 -6.84 7.29 5.55
N ASN A 125 -5.70 6.75 6.01
CA ASN A 125 -4.49 6.62 5.20
C ASN A 125 -3.97 5.18 5.20
N ALA A 126 -3.36 4.78 4.08
CA ALA A 126 -2.87 3.41 3.87
C ALA A 126 -1.90 2.96 4.97
N ALA A 127 -0.99 3.83 5.42
CA ALA A 127 -0.01 3.47 6.45
C ALA A 127 -0.65 3.10 7.79
N GLY A 128 -1.66 3.86 8.23
CA GLY A 128 -2.43 3.55 9.43
C GLY A 128 -3.20 2.25 9.29
N ARG A 129 -3.90 2.05 8.16
CA ARG A 129 -4.67 0.83 7.90
C ARG A 129 -3.78 -0.42 7.90
N VAL A 130 -2.71 -0.41 7.10
CA VAL A 130 -1.77 -1.54 6.98
C VAL A 130 -1.12 -1.89 8.32
N LEU A 131 -0.69 -0.87 9.08
CA LEU A 131 -0.08 -1.09 10.40
C LEU A 131 -1.04 -1.83 11.34
N ASN A 132 -2.31 -1.40 11.39
CA ASN A 132 -3.26 -1.97 12.32
C ASN A 132 -3.78 -3.35 11.83
N PHE A 133 -4.02 -3.52 10.53
CA PHE A 133 -4.40 -4.82 9.96
C PHE A 133 -3.32 -5.88 10.17
N ALA A 134 -2.05 -5.56 9.87
CA ALA A 134 -0.93 -6.44 10.17
C ALA A 134 -0.78 -6.68 11.68
N GLY A 135 -1.08 -5.68 12.51
CA GLY A 135 -1.12 -5.80 13.96
C GLY A 135 -2.12 -6.85 14.46
N VAL A 136 -3.34 -6.89 13.89
CA VAL A 136 -4.33 -7.92 14.23
C VAL A 136 -3.81 -9.32 13.89
N LEU A 137 -3.22 -9.49 12.70
CA LEU A 137 -2.62 -10.77 12.31
C LEU A 137 -1.50 -11.21 13.25
N ARG A 138 -0.61 -10.28 13.62
CA ARG A 138 0.51 -10.57 14.53
C ARG A 138 0.05 -10.94 15.92
N VAL A 139 -1.00 -10.28 16.44
CA VAL A 139 -1.60 -10.66 17.73
C VAL A 139 -2.13 -12.09 17.65
N ALA A 140 -2.90 -12.42 16.61
CA ALA A 140 -3.42 -13.77 16.41
C ALA A 140 -2.28 -14.81 16.29
N SER A 141 -1.27 -14.53 15.46
CA SER A 141 -0.18 -15.46 15.21
C SER A 141 0.73 -15.65 16.41
N PHE A 142 0.95 -14.61 17.21
CA PHE A 142 1.74 -14.70 18.44
C PHE A 142 1.07 -15.61 19.46
N THR A 143 -0.26 -15.51 19.60
CA THR A 143 -1.05 -16.42 20.43
C THR A 143 -1.06 -17.84 19.86
N ALA A 144 -1.14 -18.00 18.54
CA ALA A 144 -1.14 -19.31 17.91
C ALA A 144 0.20 -20.08 18.07
N GLY A 145 1.32 -19.36 18.21
CA GLY A 145 2.64 -19.91 18.52
C GLY A 145 3.71 -19.62 17.45
N PRO A 146 4.97 -20.03 17.69
CA PRO A 146 6.13 -19.62 16.87
C PRO A 146 6.03 -19.99 15.39
N ALA A 147 5.55 -21.21 15.07
CA ALA A 147 5.40 -21.67 13.69
C ALA A 147 4.38 -20.84 12.90
N HIS A 148 3.28 -20.45 13.54
CA HIS A 148 2.27 -19.58 12.93
C HIS A 148 2.78 -18.16 12.76
N ARG A 149 3.57 -17.64 13.72
CA ARG A 149 4.24 -16.35 13.58
C ARG A 149 5.15 -16.31 12.36
N GLU A 150 5.99 -17.33 12.18
CA GLU A 150 6.90 -17.40 11.02
C GLU A 150 6.14 -17.47 9.69
N ARG A 151 5.05 -18.26 9.64
CA ARG A 151 4.15 -18.32 8.47
C ARG A 151 3.56 -16.96 8.13
N ILE A 152 3.00 -16.27 9.13
CA ILE A 152 2.34 -14.97 8.93
C ILE A 152 3.35 -13.89 8.55
N GLU A 153 4.55 -13.85 9.13
CA GLU A 153 5.58 -12.92 8.68
C GLU A 153 6.05 -13.22 7.25
N SER A 154 6.13 -14.49 6.86
CA SER A 154 6.46 -14.86 5.47
C SER A 154 5.36 -14.41 4.49
N LEU A 155 4.09 -14.57 4.88
CA LEU A 155 2.94 -14.05 4.11
C LEU A 155 3.02 -12.53 3.95
N LEU A 156 3.21 -11.80 5.05
CA LEU A 156 3.31 -10.34 5.02
C LEU A 156 4.49 -9.84 4.17
N ARG A 157 5.63 -10.55 4.18
CA ARG A 157 6.77 -10.28 3.30
C ARG A 157 6.40 -10.49 1.83
N GLY A 158 5.73 -11.59 1.50
CA GLY A 158 5.23 -11.87 0.16
C GLY A 158 4.30 -10.77 -0.35
N LEU A 159 3.33 -10.36 0.48
CA LEU A 159 2.42 -9.26 0.15
C LEU A 159 3.15 -7.93 -0.04
N ALA A 160 4.16 -7.62 0.78
CA ALA A 160 4.95 -6.41 0.63
C ALA A 160 5.72 -6.41 -0.70
N ILE A 161 6.27 -7.55 -1.10
CA ILE A 161 6.99 -7.72 -2.37
C ILE A 161 6.04 -7.47 -3.53
N SER A 162 4.89 -8.16 -3.58
CA SER A 162 3.87 -7.98 -4.62
C SER A 162 3.37 -6.54 -4.70
N ALA A 163 2.96 -5.96 -3.58
CA ALA A 163 2.46 -4.58 -3.53
C ALA A 163 3.49 -3.56 -4.05
N ILE A 164 4.77 -3.71 -3.72
CA ILE A 164 5.84 -2.84 -4.23
C ILE A 164 6.05 -3.04 -5.74
N ALA A 165 6.09 -4.30 -6.18
CA ALA A 165 6.33 -4.63 -7.57
C ALA A 165 5.18 -4.15 -8.46
N GLU A 166 3.94 -4.25 -8.01
CA GLU A 166 2.74 -3.92 -8.77
C GLU A 166 2.37 -2.43 -8.72
N ASN A 167 2.76 -1.69 -7.68
CA ASN A 167 2.41 -0.28 -7.55
C ASN A 167 3.28 0.64 -8.43
N VAL A 168 3.01 0.60 -9.74
CA VAL A 168 3.67 1.43 -10.76
C VAL A 168 3.30 2.91 -10.65
N ILE A 169 2.19 3.25 -9.99
CA ILE A 169 1.76 4.64 -9.84
C ILE A 169 2.64 5.35 -8.80
N MET A 170 2.84 4.72 -7.65
CA MET A 170 3.63 5.30 -6.56
C MET A 170 5.12 5.06 -6.74
N LEU A 171 5.49 3.89 -7.27
CA LEU A 171 6.86 3.46 -7.49
C LEU A 171 7.09 3.23 -8.98
N PRO A 172 7.09 4.29 -9.82
CA PRO A 172 7.11 4.14 -11.29
C PRO A 172 8.42 3.57 -11.86
N THR A 173 9.50 3.56 -11.07
CA THR A 173 10.83 3.16 -11.54
C THR A 173 11.49 2.18 -10.58
N LEU A 174 12.47 1.43 -11.08
CA LEU A 174 13.38 0.65 -10.23
C LEU A 174 14.12 1.56 -9.22
N HIS A 175 14.40 2.81 -9.61
CA HIS A 175 15.00 3.79 -8.70
C HIS A 175 14.10 4.06 -7.50
N SER A 176 12.81 4.31 -7.70
CA SER A 176 11.86 4.55 -6.61
C SER A 176 11.73 3.35 -5.67
N ILE A 177 11.79 2.12 -6.19
CA ILE A 177 11.82 0.90 -5.35
C ILE A 177 13.13 0.86 -4.55
N ALA A 178 14.28 1.05 -5.20
CA ALA A 178 15.58 1.02 -4.54
C ALA A 178 15.71 2.05 -3.41
N GLN A 179 15.07 3.21 -3.54
CA GLN A 179 15.02 4.26 -2.51
C GLN A 179 14.32 3.80 -1.22
N LEU A 180 13.44 2.79 -1.26
CA LEU A 180 12.79 2.27 -0.05
C LEU A 180 13.79 1.73 0.98
N ARG A 181 14.98 1.29 0.54
CA ARG A 181 16.07 0.88 1.44
C ARG A 181 16.46 1.96 2.46
N THR A 182 16.23 3.23 2.11
CA THR A 182 16.51 4.38 3.00
C THR A 182 15.73 4.35 4.32
N MET A 183 14.71 3.49 4.43
CA MET A 183 13.99 3.26 5.69
C MET A 183 14.83 2.57 6.77
N TRP A 184 15.88 1.82 6.42
CA TRP A 184 16.73 1.12 7.39
C TRP A 184 18.25 1.22 7.10
N ALA A 185 18.65 1.68 5.92
CA ALA A 185 20.07 1.86 5.57
C ALA A 185 20.27 3.15 4.75
N PRO A 186 21.41 3.86 4.88
CA PRO A 186 21.54 5.24 4.38
C PRO A 186 21.52 5.37 2.85
N ASN A 187 21.81 4.29 2.11
CA ASN A 187 21.95 4.32 0.66
C ASN A 187 20.85 3.51 -0.03
N PRO A 188 20.37 3.91 -1.23
CA PRO A 188 19.46 3.09 -2.03
C PRO A 188 20.04 1.71 -2.33
N LEU A 189 19.18 0.72 -2.55
CA LEU A 189 19.62 -0.63 -2.92
C LEU A 189 20.20 -0.60 -4.35
N PRO A 190 21.44 -1.05 -4.59
CA PRO A 190 21.98 -1.13 -5.95
C PRO A 190 21.18 -2.12 -6.81
N TYR A 191 20.78 -1.69 -8.01
CA TYR A 191 20.03 -2.50 -8.97
C TYR A 191 20.62 -2.39 -10.38
N LYS A 192 20.34 -3.40 -11.21
CA LYS A 192 20.77 -3.42 -12.63
C LYS A 192 19.63 -2.94 -13.53
N ALA A 193 19.96 -2.36 -14.69
CA ALA A 193 18.95 -1.83 -15.63
C ALA A 193 17.95 -2.89 -16.15
N GLN A 194 18.34 -4.17 -16.18
CA GLN A 194 17.51 -5.30 -16.63
C GLN A 194 16.88 -6.10 -15.47
N GLU A 195 17.00 -5.63 -14.23
CA GLU A 195 16.42 -6.30 -13.08
C GLU A 195 14.90 -6.12 -13.04
N SER A 196 14.14 -7.18 -12.76
CA SER A 196 12.70 -7.07 -12.63
C SER A 196 12.32 -6.35 -11.34
N ARG A 197 11.16 -5.68 -11.34
CA ARG A 197 10.61 -5.00 -10.15
C ARG A 197 10.41 -5.97 -8.99
N GLN A 198 9.87 -7.16 -9.28
CA GLN A 198 9.70 -8.25 -8.33
C GLN A 198 11.03 -8.66 -7.69
N HIS A 199 12.06 -8.91 -8.49
CA HIS A 199 13.36 -9.31 -7.99
C HIS A 199 14.00 -8.22 -7.12
N LEU A 200 13.86 -6.94 -7.49
CA LEU A 200 14.35 -5.83 -6.69
C LEU A 200 13.62 -5.73 -5.34
N ALA A 201 12.30 -5.93 -5.31
CA ALA A 201 11.50 -5.96 -4.09
C ALA A 201 11.85 -7.13 -3.16
N GLU A 202 12.06 -8.33 -3.71
CA GLU A 202 12.56 -9.49 -2.95
C GLU A 202 13.92 -9.21 -2.31
N ARG A 203 14.84 -8.59 -3.07
CA ARG A 203 16.15 -8.21 -2.55
C ARG A 203 16.08 -7.15 -1.46
N LEU A 204 15.11 -6.24 -1.49
CA LEU A 204 14.88 -5.29 -0.39
C LEU A 204 14.56 -6.02 0.92
N ILE A 205 13.65 -7.00 0.87
CA ILE A 205 13.29 -7.80 2.06
C ILE A 205 14.50 -8.59 2.56
N LYS A 206 15.21 -9.29 1.67
CA LYS A 206 16.43 -10.03 2.05
C LYS A 206 17.53 -9.14 2.62
N ASP A 207 17.68 -7.92 2.10
CA ASP A 207 18.64 -6.95 2.64
C ASP A 207 18.22 -6.46 4.03
N ALA A 208 16.92 -6.22 4.26
CA ALA A 208 16.38 -5.89 5.57
C ALA A 208 16.58 -7.04 6.58
N GLU A 209 16.31 -8.29 6.19
CA GLU A 209 16.55 -9.48 7.03
C GLU A 209 18.02 -9.58 7.45
N ARG A 210 18.95 -9.22 6.55
CA ARG A 210 20.38 -9.29 6.80
C ARG A 210 20.92 -8.13 7.65
N LEU A 211 20.44 -6.90 7.41
CA LEU A 211 21.01 -5.68 8.01
C LEU A 211 20.23 -5.14 9.21
N ALA A 212 18.95 -5.50 9.35
CA ALA A 212 18.04 -4.97 10.35
C ALA A 212 17.06 -6.07 10.82
N SER A 213 17.59 -7.24 11.14
CA SER A 213 16.81 -8.41 11.56
C SER A 213 15.93 -8.14 12.80
N ASP A 214 16.40 -7.28 13.70
CA ASP A 214 15.68 -6.83 14.90
C ASP A 214 14.44 -5.98 14.58
N LYS A 215 14.38 -5.39 13.38
CA LYS A 215 13.31 -4.49 12.92
C LYS A 215 12.57 -5.00 11.70
N ILE A 216 12.78 -6.27 11.32
CA ILE A 216 12.26 -6.80 10.07
C ILE A 216 10.74 -6.70 9.99
N GLU A 217 10.02 -6.99 11.08
CA GLU A 217 8.56 -6.92 11.13
C GLU A 217 8.05 -5.50 10.84
N ASP A 218 8.68 -4.49 11.46
CA ASP A 218 8.36 -3.07 11.24
C ASP A 218 8.68 -2.63 9.80
N ILE A 219 9.81 -3.07 9.27
CA ILE A 219 10.23 -2.78 7.90
C ILE A 219 9.25 -3.41 6.91
N THR A 220 8.86 -4.67 7.11
CA THR A 220 7.86 -5.36 6.28
C THR A 220 6.54 -4.61 6.26
N THR A 221 6.04 -4.15 7.41
CA THR A 221 4.81 -3.37 7.48
C THR A 221 4.92 -2.04 6.75
N ARG A 222 6.05 -1.35 6.89
CA ARG A 222 6.29 -0.09 6.17
C ARG A 222 6.38 -0.30 4.67
N LEU A 223 7.08 -1.34 4.22
CA LEU A 223 7.18 -1.71 2.81
C LEU A 223 5.80 -2.05 2.21
N LEU A 224 4.99 -2.83 2.92
CA LEU A 224 3.61 -3.11 2.53
C LEU A 224 2.79 -1.82 2.45
N ALA A 225 2.91 -0.93 3.43
CA ALA A 225 2.23 0.36 3.41
C ALA A 225 2.67 1.24 2.24
N GLU A 226 3.96 1.28 1.90
CA GLU A 226 4.45 2.00 0.72
C GLU A 226 3.92 1.39 -0.58
N GLY A 227 3.89 0.06 -0.67
CA GLY A 227 3.33 -0.67 -1.81
C GLY A 227 1.82 -0.50 -1.97
N LEU A 228 1.07 -0.31 -0.88
CA LEU A 228 -0.39 -0.14 -0.91
C LEU A 228 -0.85 1.31 -0.93
N ARG A 229 0.06 2.29 -1.02
CA ARG A 229 -0.32 3.70 -1.08
C ARG A 229 -1.06 4.01 -2.37
N GLY A 230 -2.16 4.76 -2.24
CA GLY A 230 -2.82 5.38 -3.36
C GLY A 230 -2.24 6.76 -3.71
N PRO A 231 -2.62 7.34 -4.86
CA PRO A 231 -2.26 8.71 -5.24
C PRO A 231 -2.72 9.75 -4.20
N ALA A 232 -3.87 9.53 -3.57
CA ALA A 232 -4.40 10.39 -2.51
C ALA A 232 -3.52 10.38 -1.25
N ASP A 233 -3.01 9.22 -0.85
CA ASP A 233 -2.07 9.09 0.29
C ASP A 233 -0.77 9.84 0.02
N ARG A 234 -0.27 9.82 -1.23
CA ARG A 234 0.91 10.59 -1.65
C ARG A 234 0.72 12.07 -1.42
N ALA A 235 -0.40 12.61 -1.90
CA ALA A 235 -0.72 14.03 -1.78
C ALA A 235 -0.79 14.45 -0.30
N ILE A 236 -1.41 13.62 0.54
CA ILE A 236 -1.49 13.85 1.99
C ILE A 236 -0.10 13.80 2.63
N ALA A 237 0.72 12.80 2.31
CA ALA A 237 2.07 12.64 2.86
C ALA A 237 3.00 13.79 2.45
N GLU A 238 2.93 14.23 1.19
CA GLU A 238 3.73 15.34 0.69
C GLU A 238 3.30 16.68 1.28
N THR A 239 1.99 16.90 1.47
CA THR A 239 1.44 18.06 2.18
C THR A 239 1.95 18.09 3.63
N ARG A 240 1.90 16.96 4.34
CA ARG A 240 2.46 16.84 5.71
C ARG A 240 3.96 17.11 5.74
N ARG A 241 4.73 16.61 4.77
CA ARG A 241 6.18 16.86 4.67
C ARG A 241 6.49 18.35 4.45
N ARG A 242 5.76 19.02 3.55
CA ARG A 242 5.92 20.46 3.28
C ARG A 242 5.56 21.29 4.51
N ASN A 243 4.47 20.97 5.20
CA ASN A 243 4.07 21.65 6.44
C ASN A 243 5.08 21.43 7.56
N LYS A 244 5.68 20.24 7.67
CA LYS A 244 6.72 19.95 8.65
C LYS A 244 8.01 20.73 8.38
N LYS A 245 8.40 20.90 7.11
CA LYS A 245 9.53 21.77 6.72
C LYS A 245 9.26 23.24 7.04
N ALA A 246 8.08 23.74 6.67
CA ALA A 246 7.65 25.10 6.98
C ALA A 246 7.59 25.39 8.49
N ALA A 247 7.19 24.40 9.31
CA ALA A 247 7.15 24.52 10.76
C ALA A 247 8.54 24.45 11.44
N HIS A 248 9.54 23.87 10.78
CA HIS A 248 10.90 23.74 11.32
C HIS A 248 11.92 24.69 10.69
N GLY A 249 11.49 25.61 9.81
CA GLY A 249 12.36 26.66 9.28
C GLY A 249 13.51 26.17 8.40
N GLU A 250 13.30 25.08 7.66
CA GLU A 250 14.18 24.65 6.55
C GLU A 250 13.63 25.06 5.19
#